data_AF-A0A644Z0Y7-F1
#
_entry.id   AF-A0A644Z0Y7-F1
#
_cell.length_a   1.000
_cell.length_b   1.000
_cell.length_c   1.000
_cell.angle_alpha   90.00
_cell.angle_beta   90.00
_cell.angle_gamma   90.00
#
_symmetry.space_group_name_H-M   'P 1'
#
loop_
_entity.id
_entity.type
_entity.pdbx_description
1 polymer ?
#
loop_
_entity_poly.entity_id
_entity_poly.type
_entity_poly.pdbx_seq_one_letter_code
_entity_poly.pdbx_strand_id
1 'polypeptide(L)'
;MNAIRRDEDLDNIHSIYVDQWDWEKIIKKSDRSKDTLKYVVTQIYNVFRSTEKYLESLYPFLRNELPSEIHFITTQELLDLYPDKTPKEREYLITKEKKAVFLMEVGKKLSDGKIHDGRAADYDDWSLNGDILFYFSTLDIALELSSMGIRVDKDALLSQLEERDQMHKSKFPFHQDVINERVPFTIGGGIGQSRICMFFLQKAHIGEVQSSVWPENMIELCKKNEIHLL
;
A
#
# COMPACT_ATOMS: atom_id res chain seq x y z
N MET A 1 -4.71 5.94 -12.91
CA MET A 1 -4.64 7.30 -12.36
C MET A 1 -3.18 7.75 -12.37
N ASN A 2 -2.94 9.03 -12.64
CA ASN A 2 -1.63 9.67 -12.60
C ASN A 2 -1.71 10.87 -11.66
N ALA A 3 -0.79 10.99 -10.72
CA ALA A 3 -0.73 12.07 -9.73
C ALA A 3 0.68 12.65 -9.61
N ILE A 4 0.76 13.89 -9.13
CA ILE A 4 2.02 14.56 -8.79
C ILE A 4 2.04 14.80 -7.28
N ARG A 5 3.03 14.24 -6.59
CA ARG A 5 3.32 14.47 -5.17
C ARG A 5 4.56 15.32 -5.05
N ARG A 6 4.39 16.65 -5.14
CA ARG A 6 5.53 17.57 -5.22
C ARG A 6 6.40 17.58 -3.95
N ASP A 7 5.81 17.27 -2.80
CA ASP A 7 6.43 17.37 -1.48
C ASP A 7 6.91 15.98 -0.98
N GLU A 8 7.14 15.04 -1.90
CA GLU A 8 7.63 13.69 -1.61
C GLU A 8 9.15 13.68 -1.42
N ASP A 9 9.64 12.95 -0.42
CA ASP A 9 11.07 12.67 -0.27
C ASP A 9 11.48 11.60 -1.29
N LEU A 10 12.34 11.98 -2.24
CA LEU A 10 12.74 11.10 -3.34
C LEU A 10 13.81 10.10 -2.91
N ASP A 11 13.59 8.84 -3.27
CA ASP A 11 14.52 7.74 -3.07
C ASP A 11 14.32 6.65 -4.16
N ASN A 12 14.91 5.48 -3.94
CA ASN A 12 14.81 4.35 -4.87
C ASN A 12 13.37 3.92 -5.19
N ILE A 13 12.39 4.16 -4.30
CA ILE A 13 11.01 3.68 -4.41
C ILE A 13 9.96 4.82 -4.38
N HIS A 14 10.39 6.07 -4.20
CA HIS A 14 9.56 7.28 -4.11
C HIS A 14 9.90 8.27 -5.23
N SER A 15 8.88 8.68 -5.98
CA SER A 15 8.95 9.59 -7.13
C SER A 15 7.92 10.70 -6.96
N ILE A 16 8.19 11.90 -7.49
CA ILE A 16 7.16 12.94 -7.56
C ILE A 16 5.99 12.52 -8.47
N TYR A 17 6.24 11.65 -9.44
CA TYR A 17 5.23 11.14 -10.35
C TYR A 17 4.73 9.78 -9.84
N VAL A 18 3.43 9.70 -9.57
CA VAL A 18 2.78 8.51 -9.03
C VAL A 18 1.75 8.00 -10.03
N ASP A 19 1.89 6.74 -10.43
CA ASP A 19 0.96 6.04 -11.31
C ASP A 19 0.30 4.88 -10.57
N GLN A 20 -1.02 4.74 -10.74
CA GLN A 20 -1.78 3.72 -10.02
C GLN A 20 -2.85 3.09 -10.91
N TRP A 21 -3.04 1.78 -10.78
CA TRP A 21 -4.35 1.18 -10.97
C TRP A 21 -5.19 1.57 -9.77
N ASP A 22 -5.95 2.64 -9.93
CA ASP A 22 -6.85 3.19 -8.93
C ASP A 22 -8.25 2.65 -9.22
N TRP A 23 -8.79 1.87 -8.29
CA TRP A 23 -9.99 1.05 -8.51
C TRP A 23 -10.95 1.15 -7.34
N GLU A 24 -12.24 1.02 -7.66
CA GLU A 24 -13.32 1.07 -6.68
C GLU A 24 -14.40 0.03 -7.06
N LYS A 25 -14.96 -0.65 -6.08
CA LYS A 25 -16.01 -1.67 -6.26
C LYS A 25 -17.14 -1.46 -5.27
N ILE A 26 -18.37 -1.40 -5.77
CA ILE A 26 -19.58 -1.37 -4.93
C ILE A 26 -19.73 -2.70 -4.17
N ILE A 27 -20.08 -2.59 -2.89
CA ILE A 27 -20.38 -3.70 -1.99
C ILE A 27 -21.70 -3.45 -1.25
N LYS A 28 -22.31 -4.50 -0.70
CA LYS A 28 -23.45 -4.32 0.19
C LYS A 28 -22.95 -3.87 1.57
N LYS A 29 -23.82 -3.20 2.34
CA LYS A 29 -23.54 -2.88 3.75
C LYS A 29 -23.19 -4.13 4.57
N SER A 30 -23.83 -5.27 4.27
CA SER A 30 -23.57 -6.57 4.91
C SER A 30 -22.17 -7.13 4.62
N ASP A 31 -21.52 -6.67 3.55
CA ASP A 31 -20.20 -7.14 3.13
C ASP A 31 -19.08 -6.30 3.77
N ARG A 32 -19.40 -5.38 4.68
CA ARG A 32 -18.41 -4.63 5.48
C ARG A 32 -17.79 -5.54 6.54
N SER A 33 -16.89 -6.42 6.13
CA SER A 33 -16.27 -7.41 7.01
C SER A 33 -14.81 -7.67 6.67
N LYS A 34 -14.05 -8.16 7.66
CA LYS A 34 -12.67 -8.62 7.45
C LYS A 34 -12.60 -9.75 6.41
N ASP A 35 -13.62 -10.62 6.36
CA ASP A 35 -13.66 -11.72 5.39
C ASP A 35 -13.77 -11.21 3.95
N THR A 36 -14.61 -10.19 3.72
CA THR A 36 -14.71 -9.55 2.40
C THR A 36 -13.40 -8.88 2.01
N LEU A 37 -12.75 -8.17 2.93
CA LEU A 37 -11.45 -7.55 2.68
C LEU A 37 -10.40 -8.61 2.30
N LYS A 38 -10.24 -9.66 3.13
CA LYS A 38 -9.28 -10.76 2.89
C LYS A 38 -9.57 -11.48 1.58
N TYR A 39 -10.83 -11.70 1.25
CA TYR A 39 -11.24 -12.29 -0.03
C TYR A 39 -10.75 -11.44 -1.21
N VAL A 40 -11.01 -10.13 -1.21
CA VAL A 40 -10.60 -9.24 -2.32
C VAL A 40 -9.08 -9.14 -2.42
N VAL A 41 -8.37 -9.02 -1.29
CA VAL A 41 -6.90 -9.04 -1.26
C VAL A 41 -6.36 -10.34 -1.87
N THR A 42 -6.95 -11.49 -1.54
CA THR A 42 -6.55 -12.79 -2.11
C THR A 42 -6.73 -12.82 -3.63
N GLN A 43 -7.82 -12.25 -4.15
CA GLN A 43 -8.03 -12.15 -5.60
C GLN A 43 -6.95 -11.28 -6.27
N ILE A 44 -6.66 -10.12 -5.71
CA ILE A 44 -5.60 -9.22 -6.21
C ILE A 44 -4.25 -9.91 -6.14
N TYR A 45 -3.93 -10.59 -5.04
CA TYR A 45 -2.69 -11.36 -4.89
C TYR A 45 -2.54 -12.47 -5.93
N ASN A 46 -3.62 -13.16 -6.30
CA ASN A 46 -3.57 -14.15 -7.37
C ASN A 46 -3.25 -13.52 -8.74
N VAL A 47 -3.64 -12.26 -8.98
CA VAL A 47 -3.22 -11.52 -10.18
C VAL A 47 -1.70 -11.29 -10.16
N PHE A 48 -1.13 -10.84 -9.05
CA PHE A 48 0.33 -10.71 -8.89
C PHE A 48 1.07 -12.00 -9.21
N ARG A 49 0.63 -13.14 -8.65
CA ARG A 49 1.24 -14.45 -8.92
C ARG A 49 1.10 -14.90 -10.37
N SER A 50 0.01 -14.50 -11.03
CA SER A 50 -0.21 -14.82 -12.44
C SER A 50 0.72 -13.98 -13.33
N THR A 51 0.90 -12.69 -12.99
CA THR A 51 1.86 -11.80 -13.64
C THR A 51 3.30 -12.28 -13.45
N GLU A 52 3.67 -12.72 -12.25
CA GLU A 52 4.97 -13.34 -11.97
C GLU A 52 5.27 -14.48 -12.94
N LYS A 53 4.41 -15.50 -12.95
CA LYS A 53 4.58 -16.69 -13.80
C LYS A 53 4.61 -16.35 -15.28
N TYR A 54 3.81 -15.37 -15.70
CA TYR A 54 3.82 -14.89 -17.08
C TYR A 54 5.17 -14.26 -17.43
N LEU A 55 5.72 -13.41 -16.57
CA LEU A 55 7.02 -12.79 -16.79
C LEU A 55 8.17 -13.79 -16.72
N GLU A 56 8.15 -14.75 -15.80
CA GLU A 56 9.14 -15.85 -15.75
C GLU A 56 9.11 -16.67 -17.04
N SER A 57 7.94 -16.85 -17.66
CA SER A 57 7.81 -17.58 -18.93
C SER A 57 8.46 -16.84 -20.11
N LEU A 58 8.45 -15.51 -20.09
CA LEU A 58 9.05 -14.66 -21.12
C LEU A 58 10.53 -14.39 -20.87
N TYR A 59 10.91 -14.24 -19.60
CA TYR A 59 12.23 -13.84 -19.14
C TYR A 59 12.66 -14.76 -17.99
N PRO A 60 13.19 -15.97 -18.27
CA PRO A 60 13.47 -17.00 -17.25
C PRO A 60 14.52 -16.62 -16.20
N PHE A 61 15.24 -15.51 -16.42
CA PHE A 61 16.22 -14.95 -15.48
C PHE A 61 15.56 -14.06 -14.41
N LEU A 62 14.33 -13.56 -14.64
CA LEU A 62 13.54 -12.92 -13.61
C LEU A 62 12.98 -14.01 -12.70
N ARG A 63 13.28 -13.91 -11.41
CA ARG A 63 12.86 -14.87 -10.38
C ARG A 63 12.39 -14.11 -9.16
N ASN A 64 11.08 -13.94 -9.07
CA ASN A 64 10.43 -13.44 -7.88
C ASN A 64 9.85 -14.67 -7.16
N GLU A 65 10.08 -14.77 -5.86
CA GLU A 65 9.68 -15.96 -5.08
C GLU A 65 8.37 -15.67 -4.32
N LEU A 66 7.30 -15.26 -5.03
CA LEU A 66 6.02 -15.01 -4.36
C LEU A 66 5.42 -16.32 -3.81
N PRO A 67 5.05 -16.35 -2.53
CA PRO A 67 4.51 -17.56 -1.89
C PRO A 67 3.15 -17.94 -2.48
N SER A 68 2.70 -19.17 -2.21
CA SER A 68 1.40 -19.63 -2.71
C SER A 68 0.23 -18.82 -2.18
N GLU A 69 0.36 -18.27 -0.97
CA GLU A 69 -0.66 -17.52 -0.25
C GLU A 69 -0.03 -16.27 0.36
N ILE A 70 -0.80 -15.18 0.43
CA ILE A 70 -0.40 -13.96 1.12
C ILE A 70 -0.68 -14.10 2.62
N HIS A 71 0.25 -13.67 3.46
CA HIS A 71 0.10 -13.74 4.91
C HIS A 71 -0.70 -12.54 5.43
N PHE A 72 -1.73 -12.77 6.23
CA PHE A 72 -2.53 -11.71 6.84
C PHE A 72 -2.09 -11.48 8.28
N ILE A 73 -1.77 -10.24 8.63
CA ILE A 73 -1.41 -9.84 9.99
C ILE A 73 -1.88 -8.41 10.25
N THR A 74 -2.32 -8.09 11.46
CA THR A 74 -2.67 -6.73 11.87
C THR A 74 -1.44 -5.95 12.35
N THR A 75 -1.52 -4.62 12.30
CA THR A 75 -0.50 -3.73 12.88
C THR A 75 -0.27 -3.98 14.38
N GLN A 76 -1.32 -4.36 15.13
CA GLN A 76 -1.21 -4.72 16.54
C GLN A 76 -0.48 -6.06 16.74
N GLU A 77 -0.86 -7.12 16.02
CA GLU A 77 -0.15 -8.40 16.10
C GLU A 77 1.32 -8.25 15.70
N LEU A 78 1.60 -7.37 14.73
CA LEU A 78 2.96 -7.08 14.30
C LEU A 78 3.77 -6.34 15.40
N LEU A 79 3.16 -5.42 16.14
CA LEU A 79 3.75 -4.80 17.33
C LEU A 79 4.01 -5.85 18.42
N ASP A 80 3.06 -6.75 18.67
CA ASP A 80 3.19 -7.79 19.70
C ASP A 80 4.34 -8.78 19.39
N LEU A 81 4.57 -9.10 18.12
CA LEU A 81 5.69 -9.94 17.67
C LEU A 81 7.06 -9.25 17.80
N TYR A 82 7.10 -7.94 17.58
CA TYR A 82 8.34 -7.16 17.51
C TYR A 82 8.23 -5.85 18.31
N PRO A 83 8.06 -5.92 19.64
CA PRO A 83 7.76 -4.75 20.47
C PRO A 83 8.87 -3.70 20.48
N ASP A 84 10.13 -4.13 20.34
CA ASP A 84 11.31 -3.27 20.37
C ASP A 84 11.72 -2.73 18.99
N LYS A 85 10.87 -2.88 17.96
CA LYS A 85 11.16 -2.50 16.57
C LYS A 85 10.27 -1.38 16.09
N THR A 86 10.84 -0.50 15.26
CA THR A 86 10.09 0.55 14.56
C THR A 86 9.12 -0.05 13.53
N PRO A 87 8.03 0.65 13.14
CA PRO A 87 7.08 0.15 12.16
C PRO A 87 7.71 -0.43 10.89
N LYS A 88 8.69 0.26 10.30
CA LYS A 88 9.39 -0.19 9.07
C LYS A 88 10.31 -1.38 9.31
N GLU A 89 10.97 -1.47 10.46
CA GLU A 89 11.71 -2.68 10.83
C GLU A 89 10.77 -3.88 11.00
N ARG A 90 9.58 -3.67 11.56
CA ARG A 90 8.59 -4.75 11.70
C ARG A 90 8.09 -5.24 10.35
N GLU A 91 7.74 -4.32 9.45
CA GLU A 91 7.38 -4.62 8.05
C GLU A 91 8.49 -5.41 7.35
N TYR A 92 9.75 -4.98 7.50
CA TYR A 92 10.90 -5.70 6.97
C TYR A 92 11.02 -7.11 7.51
N LEU A 93 10.97 -7.30 8.84
CA LEU A 93 11.12 -8.63 9.46
C LEU A 93 10.03 -9.60 9.01
N ILE A 94 8.76 -9.17 9.04
CA ILE A 94 7.65 -10.04 8.66
C ILE A 94 7.65 -10.37 7.17
N THR A 95 7.99 -9.41 6.30
CA THR A 95 8.10 -9.67 4.85
C THR A 95 9.32 -10.51 4.52
N LYS A 96 10.46 -10.32 5.19
CA LYS A 96 11.66 -11.16 5.02
C LYS A 96 11.35 -12.64 5.25
N GLU A 97 10.53 -12.93 6.28
CA GLU A 97 10.07 -14.28 6.62
C GLU A 97 8.97 -14.78 5.67
N LYS A 98 7.88 -14.02 5.52
CA LYS A 98 6.65 -14.48 4.83
C LYS A 98 6.63 -14.20 3.33
N LYS A 99 7.56 -13.38 2.83
CA LYS A 99 7.71 -12.90 1.44
C LYS A 99 6.59 -12.02 0.91
N ALA A 100 5.32 -12.31 1.22
CA ALA A 100 4.17 -11.48 0.89
C ALA A 100 3.22 -11.36 2.08
N VAL A 101 2.87 -10.13 2.44
CA VAL A 101 2.07 -9.81 3.62
C VAL A 101 0.99 -8.81 3.24
N PHE A 102 -0.23 -9.00 3.76
CA PHE A 102 -1.24 -7.96 3.84
C PHE A 102 -1.30 -7.45 5.28
N LEU A 103 -0.77 -6.25 5.49
CA LEU A 103 -0.73 -5.61 6.80
C LEU A 103 -2.04 -4.87 7.04
N MET A 104 -2.86 -5.42 7.92
CA MET A 104 -4.22 -4.95 8.20
C MET A 104 -4.25 -3.88 9.28
N GLU A 105 -5.30 -3.06 9.24
CA GLU A 105 -5.63 -2.07 10.27
C GLU A 105 -4.60 -0.94 10.40
N VAL A 106 -4.28 -0.31 9.27
CA VAL A 106 -3.28 0.77 9.19
C VAL A 106 -3.96 2.12 9.42
N GLY A 107 -3.49 2.84 10.43
CA GLY A 107 -3.97 4.17 10.81
C GLY A 107 -4.37 4.26 12.28
N LYS A 108 -4.83 3.18 12.91
CA LYS A 108 -5.24 3.22 14.32
C LYS A 108 -4.05 3.39 15.26
N LYS A 109 -4.31 3.99 16.44
CA LYS A 109 -3.40 3.90 17.59
C LYS A 109 -3.32 2.46 18.08
N LEU A 110 -2.10 2.00 18.31
CA LEU A 110 -1.78 0.69 18.86
C LEU A 110 -1.75 0.74 20.40
N SER A 111 -1.52 -0.41 21.04
CA SER A 111 -1.43 -0.54 22.50
C SER A 111 -0.34 0.34 23.15
N ASP A 112 0.68 0.76 22.40
CA ASP A 112 1.75 1.67 22.83
C ASP A 112 1.39 3.17 22.68
N GLY A 113 0.17 3.46 22.22
CA GLY A 113 -0.34 4.82 22.00
C GLY A 113 0.13 5.48 20.70
N LYS A 114 0.95 4.79 19.89
CA LYS A 114 1.45 5.28 18.60
C LYS A 114 0.65 4.68 17.44
N ILE A 115 0.74 5.29 16.26
CA ILE A 115 0.22 4.69 15.02
C ILE A 115 1.32 3.89 14.34
N HIS A 116 0.95 2.83 13.62
CA HIS A 116 1.91 2.10 12.77
C HIS A 116 2.38 2.96 11.59
N ASP A 117 1.43 3.53 10.86
CA ASP A 117 1.66 4.48 9.77
C ASP A 117 0.47 5.44 9.64
N GLY A 118 0.69 6.58 8.98
CA GLY A 118 -0.32 7.57 8.71
C GLY A 118 -1.39 7.07 7.74
N ARG A 119 -2.64 7.43 8.00
CA ARG A 119 -3.75 7.19 7.07
C ARG A 119 -4.74 8.34 7.16
N ALA A 120 -5.29 8.75 6.02
CA ALA A 120 -6.33 9.77 6.03
C ALA A 120 -7.61 9.23 6.69
N ALA A 121 -8.36 10.12 7.32
CA ALA A 121 -9.55 9.79 8.09
C ALA A 121 -10.83 9.64 7.25
N ASP A 122 -10.77 9.98 5.97
CA ASP A 122 -11.95 10.31 5.16
C ASP A 122 -12.30 9.30 4.06
N TYR A 123 -11.45 8.31 3.79
CA TYR A 123 -11.75 7.32 2.74
C TYR A 123 -11.70 5.86 3.21
N ASP A 124 -10.71 5.42 3.98
CA ASP A 124 -10.63 4.03 4.47
C ASP A 124 -11.13 3.91 5.90
N ASP A 125 -11.91 2.86 6.17
CA ASP A 125 -12.16 2.39 7.53
C ASP A 125 -10.89 1.69 8.04
N TRP A 126 -10.21 2.29 9.02
CA TRP A 126 -8.94 1.77 9.54
C TRP A 126 -9.07 0.43 10.28
N SER A 127 -10.29 -0.10 10.46
CA SER A 127 -10.51 -1.47 10.95
C SER A 127 -10.63 -2.49 9.80
N LEU A 128 -10.80 -2.00 8.57
CA LEU A 128 -11.08 -2.78 7.37
C LEU A 128 -10.22 -2.31 6.19
N ASN A 129 -8.97 -1.92 6.45
CA ASN A 129 -7.99 -1.56 5.43
C ASN A 129 -6.67 -2.30 5.64
N GLY A 130 -5.73 -2.07 4.73
CA GLY A 130 -4.36 -2.52 4.85
C GLY A 130 -3.51 -2.28 3.62
N ASP A 131 -2.25 -2.69 3.73
CA ASP A 131 -1.25 -2.56 2.68
C ASP A 131 -0.73 -3.93 2.22
N ILE A 132 -0.53 -4.09 0.91
CA ILE A 132 0.17 -5.26 0.34
C ILE A 132 1.66 -4.95 0.32
N LEU A 133 2.42 -5.70 1.10
CA LEU A 133 3.87 -5.57 1.26
C LEU A 133 4.56 -6.84 0.75
N PHE A 134 5.49 -6.71 -0.18
CA PHE A 134 6.35 -7.80 -0.63
C PHE A 134 7.78 -7.58 -0.15
N TYR A 135 8.49 -8.66 0.17
CA TYR A 135 9.93 -8.59 0.37
C TYR A 135 10.62 -8.41 -0.98
N PHE A 136 11.33 -7.29 -1.14
CA PHE A 136 12.04 -6.97 -2.36
C PHE A 136 13.53 -7.22 -2.19
N SER A 137 14.00 -8.38 -2.68
CA SER A 137 15.37 -8.85 -2.50
C SER A 137 16.42 -7.97 -3.15
N THR A 138 16.10 -7.28 -4.25
CA THR A 138 17.03 -6.38 -4.95
C THR A 138 17.53 -5.25 -4.06
N LEU A 139 16.66 -4.69 -3.21
CA LEU A 139 17.01 -3.61 -2.29
C LEU A 139 17.09 -4.04 -0.83
N ASP A 140 16.75 -5.30 -0.54
CA ASP A 140 16.61 -5.85 0.80
C ASP A 140 15.64 -5.05 1.69
N ILE A 141 14.41 -4.83 1.20
CA ILE A 141 13.39 -4.02 1.89
C ILE A 141 12.01 -4.69 1.89
N ALA A 142 11.11 -4.18 2.74
CA ALA A 142 9.67 -4.32 2.55
C ALA A 142 9.20 -3.28 1.52
N LEU A 143 8.71 -3.72 0.36
CA LEU A 143 8.18 -2.86 -0.68
C LEU A 143 6.65 -2.88 -0.65
N GLU A 144 6.05 -1.72 -0.42
CA GLU A 144 4.61 -1.53 -0.47
C GLU A 144 4.12 -1.36 -1.92
N LEU A 145 3.24 -2.26 -2.37
CA LEU A 145 2.71 -2.25 -3.74
C LEU A 145 1.28 -1.72 -3.84
N SER A 146 0.51 -1.80 -2.76
CA SER A 146 -0.88 -1.36 -2.74
C SER A 146 -1.29 -0.91 -1.36
N SER A 147 -2.12 0.13 -1.30
CA SER A 147 -2.96 0.46 -0.16
C SER A 147 -4.41 0.30 -0.55
N MET A 148 -5.20 -0.38 0.28
CA MET A 148 -6.61 -0.64 -0.03
C MET A 148 -7.45 -0.85 1.22
N GLY A 149 -8.75 -0.68 1.09
CA GLY A 149 -9.66 -0.87 2.20
C GLY A 149 -11.12 -0.79 1.82
N ILE A 150 -11.95 -1.30 2.71
CA ILE A 150 -13.38 -1.02 2.73
C ILE A 150 -13.51 0.44 3.17
N ARG A 151 -14.28 1.23 2.41
CA ARG A 151 -14.35 2.66 2.65
C ARG A 151 -15.05 2.99 3.96
N VAL A 152 -14.85 4.18 4.49
CA VAL A 152 -15.58 4.64 5.68
C VAL A 152 -17.09 4.57 5.48
N ASP A 153 -17.82 4.18 6.52
CA ASP A 153 -19.24 4.52 6.67
C ASP A 153 -19.38 5.78 7.54
N LYS A 154 -20.62 6.16 7.86
CA LYS A 154 -20.91 7.32 8.70
C LYS A 154 -20.18 7.27 10.05
N ASP A 155 -20.21 6.12 10.73
CA ASP A 155 -19.71 5.99 12.09
C ASP A 155 -18.18 5.94 12.10
N ALA A 156 -17.59 5.20 11.16
CA ALA A 156 -16.14 5.20 10.95
C ALA A 156 -15.63 6.60 10.56
N LEU A 157 -16.31 7.29 9.64
CA LEU A 157 -15.91 8.65 9.22
C LEU A 157 -15.89 9.63 10.40
N LEU A 158 -16.98 9.68 11.18
CA LEU A 158 -17.07 10.63 12.30
C LEU A 158 -16.04 10.33 13.39
N SER A 159 -15.87 9.05 13.77
CA SER A 159 -14.89 8.67 14.78
C SER A 159 -13.45 8.93 14.33
N GLN A 160 -13.11 8.64 13.08
CA GLN A 160 -11.76 8.89 12.53
C GLN A 160 -11.45 10.38 12.37
N LEU A 161 -12.44 11.20 11.97
CA LEU A 161 -12.27 12.65 11.91
C LEU A 161 -12.07 13.26 13.30
N GLU A 162 -12.78 12.76 14.31
CA GLU A 162 -12.59 13.18 15.69
C GLU A 162 -11.20 12.79 16.20
N GLU A 163 -10.75 11.55 15.95
CA GLU A 163 -9.41 11.09 16.36
C GLU A 163 -8.26 11.89 15.72
N ARG A 164 -8.50 12.54 14.57
CA ARG A 164 -7.51 13.35 13.84
C ARG A 164 -7.69 14.86 14.00
N ASP A 165 -8.61 15.30 14.86
CA ASP A 165 -8.96 16.72 15.01
C ASP A 165 -9.38 17.37 13.67
N GLN A 166 -10.00 16.58 12.78
CA GLN A 166 -10.43 16.96 11.43
C GLN A 166 -11.94 17.13 11.30
N MET A 167 -12.68 17.29 12.41
CA MET A 167 -14.14 17.43 12.41
C MET A 167 -14.66 18.59 11.54
N HIS A 168 -13.83 19.60 11.24
CA HIS A 168 -14.17 20.65 10.28
C HIS A 168 -14.52 20.10 8.88
N LYS A 169 -13.90 18.98 8.46
CA LYS A 169 -14.16 18.31 7.18
C LYS A 169 -15.57 17.75 7.06
N SER A 170 -16.22 17.43 8.18
CA SER A 170 -17.60 16.90 8.19
C SER A 170 -18.59 17.80 7.44
N LYS A 171 -18.29 19.09 7.29
CA LYS A 171 -19.12 20.08 6.58
C LYS A 171 -18.94 20.05 5.06
N PHE A 172 -17.92 19.37 4.54
CA PHE A 172 -17.63 19.35 3.11
C PHE A 172 -18.63 18.46 2.35
N PRO A 173 -18.90 18.74 1.06
CA PRO A 173 -19.93 18.03 0.29
C PRO A 173 -19.78 16.51 0.32
N PHE A 174 -18.59 15.99 0.03
CA PHE A 174 -18.32 14.55 0.05
C PHE A 174 -18.60 13.90 1.41
N HIS A 175 -18.17 14.56 2.50
CA HIS A 175 -18.36 14.06 3.85
C HIS A 175 -19.84 14.06 4.23
N GLN A 176 -20.58 15.09 3.82
CA GLN A 176 -22.03 15.14 3.98
C GLN A 176 -22.71 14.02 3.19
N ASP A 177 -22.21 13.64 2.02
CA ASP A 177 -22.76 12.53 1.25
C ASP A 177 -22.54 11.19 1.94
N VAL A 178 -21.37 10.96 2.56
CA VAL A 178 -21.10 9.75 3.36
C VAL A 178 -21.97 9.73 4.63
N ILE A 179 -22.01 10.85 5.38
CA ILE A 179 -22.77 10.96 6.65
C ILE A 179 -24.27 10.74 6.45
N ASN A 180 -24.80 11.19 5.32
CA ASN A 180 -26.21 11.04 4.97
C ASN A 180 -26.49 9.79 4.11
N GLU A 181 -25.52 8.87 4.00
CA GLU A 181 -25.61 7.62 3.23
C GLU A 181 -26.09 7.82 1.77
N ARG A 182 -25.68 8.93 1.12
CA ARG A 182 -26.02 9.27 -0.28
C ARG A 182 -25.08 8.65 -1.32
N VAL A 183 -23.95 8.11 -0.87
CA VAL A 183 -22.99 7.34 -1.70
C VAL A 183 -23.05 5.86 -1.34
N PRO A 184 -22.78 4.96 -2.31
CA PRO A 184 -22.78 3.53 -2.04
C PRO A 184 -21.63 3.12 -1.10
N PHE A 185 -21.77 1.98 -0.43
CA PHE A 185 -20.65 1.32 0.23
C PHE A 185 -19.71 0.72 -0.81
N THR A 186 -18.41 0.92 -0.61
CA THR A 186 -17.40 0.44 -1.56
C THR A 186 -16.19 -0.17 -0.85
N ILE A 187 -15.45 -0.97 -1.60
CA ILE A 187 -14.07 -1.35 -1.32
C ILE A 187 -13.23 -0.86 -2.50
N GLY A 188 -12.05 -0.33 -2.24
CA GLY A 188 -11.17 0.13 -3.30
C GLY A 188 -9.72 0.22 -2.85
N GLY A 189 -8.86 0.67 -3.75
CA GLY A 189 -7.45 0.82 -3.48
C GLY A 189 -6.67 1.35 -4.67
N GLY A 190 -5.41 1.69 -4.40
CA GLY A 190 -4.44 2.06 -5.42
C GLY A 190 -3.32 1.03 -5.46
N ILE A 191 -3.02 0.53 -6.65
CA ILE A 191 -1.88 -0.36 -6.89
C ILE A 191 -0.85 0.38 -7.73
N GLY A 192 0.37 0.59 -7.21
CA GLY A 192 1.41 1.39 -7.87
C GLY A 192 1.95 0.73 -9.14
N GLN A 193 1.75 1.33 -10.31
CA GLN A 193 2.15 0.70 -11.58
C GLN A 193 3.66 0.59 -11.69
N SER A 194 4.38 1.69 -11.43
CA SER A 194 5.83 1.72 -11.47
C SER A 194 6.46 0.87 -10.37
N ARG A 195 5.89 0.83 -9.16
CA ARG A 195 6.38 -0.07 -8.10
C ARG A 195 6.24 -1.54 -8.48
N ILE A 196 5.15 -1.91 -9.17
CA ILE A 196 4.96 -3.26 -9.71
C ILE A 196 6.00 -3.59 -10.76
N CYS A 197 6.21 -2.70 -11.72
CA CYS A 197 7.23 -2.89 -12.75
C CYS A 197 8.63 -3.02 -12.13
N MET A 198 8.96 -2.16 -11.16
CA MET A 198 10.22 -2.20 -10.42
C MET A 198 10.41 -3.55 -9.70
N PHE A 199 9.40 -4.02 -8.98
CA PHE A 199 9.44 -5.32 -8.29
C PHE A 199 9.68 -6.47 -9.28
N PHE A 200 8.80 -6.60 -10.29
CA PHE A 200 8.85 -7.76 -11.18
C PHE A 200 10.07 -7.78 -12.10
N LEU A 201 10.54 -6.61 -12.54
CA LEU A 201 11.73 -6.46 -13.38
C LEU A 201 13.02 -6.33 -12.56
N GLN A 202 12.94 -6.46 -11.23
CA GLN A 202 14.06 -6.45 -10.28
C GLN A 202 14.93 -5.18 -10.40
N LYS A 203 14.28 -4.03 -10.54
CA LYS A 203 14.94 -2.73 -10.72
C LYS A 203 15.35 -2.13 -9.39
N ALA A 204 16.55 -1.58 -9.32
CA ALA A 204 17.10 -0.98 -8.11
C ALA A 204 16.53 0.43 -7.87
N HIS A 205 15.99 1.07 -8.91
CA HIS A 205 15.41 2.41 -8.81
C HIS A 205 14.12 2.52 -9.62
N ILE A 206 13.08 3.13 -9.05
CA ILE A 206 11.77 3.32 -9.70
C ILE A 206 11.87 4.13 -11.00
N GLY A 207 12.85 5.04 -11.07
CA GLY A 207 13.16 5.78 -12.29
C GLY A 207 13.67 4.92 -13.47
N GLU A 208 14.00 3.64 -13.28
CA GLU A 208 14.31 2.72 -14.39
C GLU A 208 13.06 2.28 -15.17
N VAL A 209 11.86 2.48 -14.59
CA VAL A 209 10.58 2.07 -15.18
C VAL A 209 9.61 3.25 -15.38
N GLN A 210 10.03 4.45 -15.01
CA GLN A 210 9.23 5.66 -15.07
C GLN A 210 10.09 6.89 -15.35
N SER A 211 9.68 7.76 -16.28
CA SER A 211 10.31 9.07 -16.46
C SER A 211 9.80 10.06 -15.42
N SER A 212 10.71 10.67 -14.67
CA SER A 212 10.44 11.64 -13.61
C SER A 212 11.60 12.64 -13.48
N VAL A 213 11.60 13.47 -12.45
CA VAL A 213 12.73 14.36 -12.14
C VAL A 213 13.45 13.88 -10.89
N TRP A 214 14.78 13.96 -10.93
CA TRP A 214 15.65 13.43 -9.89
C TRP A 214 16.73 14.46 -9.54
N PRO A 215 17.15 14.55 -8.26
CA PRO A 215 18.30 15.36 -7.88
C PRO A 215 19.57 14.93 -8.61
N GLU A 216 20.43 15.90 -8.98
CA GLU A 216 21.65 15.62 -9.77
C GLU A 216 22.55 14.56 -9.12
N ASN A 217 22.73 14.64 -7.79
CA ASN A 217 23.51 13.67 -7.04
C ASN A 217 22.94 12.23 -7.11
N MET A 218 21.62 12.08 -7.24
CA MET A 218 20.96 10.79 -7.41
C MET A 218 21.19 10.24 -8.82
N ILE A 219 21.12 11.10 -9.85
CA ILE A 219 21.41 10.73 -11.25
C ILE A 219 22.86 10.25 -11.36
N GLU A 220 23.82 11.00 -10.81
CA GLU A 220 25.24 10.63 -10.81
C GLU A 220 25.49 9.31 -10.08
N LEU A 221 24.86 9.12 -8.90
CA LEU A 221 24.99 7.89 -8.13
C LEU A 221 24.42 6.68 -8.88
N CYS A 222 23.24 6.83 -9.48
CA CYS A 222 22.62 5.77 -10.29
C CYS A 222 23.52 5.41 -11.48
N LYS A 223 24.00 6.42 -12.22
CA LYS A 223 24.90 6.21 -13.37
C LYS A 223 26.20 5.50 -12.97
N LYS A 224 26.78 5.83 -11.81
CA LYS A 224 28.00 5.17 -11.30
C LYS A 224 27.79 3.69 -10.98
N ASN A 225 26.56 3.30 -10.66
CA ASN A 225 26.18 1.92 -10.35
C ASN A 225 25.46 1.22 -11.52
N GLU A 226 25.59 1.75 -12.75
CA GLU A 226 24.98 1.18 -13.97
C GLU A 226 23.44 1.10 -13.91
N ILE A 227 22.82 1.97 -13.10
CA ILE A 227 21.36 2.14 -13.01
C ILE A 227 20.96 3.24 -14.01
N HIS A 228 20.14 2.85 -14.98
CA HIS A 228 19.69 3.74 -16.07
C HIS A 228 18.31 4.32 -15.79
N LEU A 229 18.27 5.59 -15.41
CA LEU A 229 17.02 6.35 -15.24
C LEU A 229 16.43 6.77 -16.60
N LEU A 230 15.11 6.69 -16.75
CA LEU A 230 14.32 7.08 -17.93
C LEU A 230 13.92 8.57 -17.95
#